data_AF-A0A452R0L5-F1
#
_entry.id   AF-A0A452R0L5-F1
#
_cell.length_a   1.000
_cell.length_b   1.000
_cell.length_c   1.000
_cell.angle_alpha   90.00
_cell.angle_beta   90.00
_cell.angle_gamma   90.00
#
_symmetry.space_group_name_H-M   'P 1'
#
loop_
_entity.id
_entity.type
_entity.pdbx_description
1 polymer ?
#
loop_
_entity_poly.entity_id
_entity_poly.type
_entity_poly.pdbx_seq_one_letter_code
_entity_poly.pdbx_strand_id
1 'polypeptide(L)'
;MMEEEELEFVEELEAVLQLTPDVQLAIEQVFPSQDPLDGADFNAVEYINTLFPTEQRDDWCVLRLDDNIRTVVRGQTNVGQDGRQALEEAQKAIQQLFGKIKDIKDKAEKSEQMVKEITRDIKQLDHAKRHLTTSITTLNHLHMLAGGVDSLEAMTRRRQYGEVANLLQGVMNVLEHFHKYMGIPQIRQLSERVKAAQTELGQQILADFEEAFPSQGTKRPGGPSNVLRDACLVANILDPRIKQEIIKKFIKQHLSEYLVLFQENQDVAWLDKIDRRYAWIKRQLVDYEEKYGRMFPREWYMTERVAVEFCHVTRTCQDYAYQS
;
A
#
# COMPACT_ATOMS: atom_id res chain seq x y z
N MET A 1 20.18 -109.00 45.88
CA MET A 1 20.12 -108.32 44.57
C MET A 1 19.48 -106.94 44.63
N MET A 2 18.27 -106.71 45.19
CA MET A 2 17.75 -105.32 45.31
C MET A 2 18.34 -104.50 46.47
N GLU A 3 18.73 -105.11 47.60
CA GLU A 3 19.36 -104.35 48.72
C GLU A 3 20.84 -103.98 48.45
N GLU A 4 21.53 -104.74 47.59
CA GLU A 4 22.91 -104.41 47.19
C GLU A 4 22.95 -103.27 46.17
N GLU A 5 21.95 -103.18 45.26
CA GLU A 5 21.85 -102.08 44.29
C GLU A 5 21.46 -100.74 44.95
N GLU A 6 20.67 -100.73 46.02
CA GLU A 6 20.35 -99.49 46.77
C GLU A 6 21.55 -98.97 47.59
N LEU A 7 22.37 -99.86 48.16
CA LEU A 7 23.57 -99.48 48.90
C LEU A 7 24.68 -98.95 47.98
N GLU A 8 24.87 -99.54 46.80
CA GLU A 8 25.77 -99.00 45.78
C GLU A 8 25.35 -97.60 45.31
N PHE A 9 24.04 -97.34 45.20
CA PHE A 9 23.52 -96.03 44.76
C PHE A 9 23.71 -94.91 45.79
N VAL A 10 23.71 -95.23 47.09
CA VAL A 10 23.93 -94.25 48.18
C VAL A 10 25.41 -93.92 48.32
N GLU A 11 26.30 -94.92 48.19
CA GLU A 11 27.75 -94.68 48.16
C GLU A 11 28.18 -93.89 46.90
N GLU A 12 27.56 -94.14 45.75
CA GLU A 12 27.77 -93.33 44.53
C GLU A 12 27.30 -91.87 44.71
N LEU A 13 26.21 -91.63 45.44
CA LEU A 13 25.69 -90.27 45.68
C LEU A 13 26.54 -89.47 46.68
N GLU A 14 27.08 -90.12 47.71
CA GLU A 14 28.00 -89.50 48.67
C GLU A 14 29.33 -89.09 48.01
N ALA A 15 29.81 -89.89 47.04
CA ALA A 15 30.99 -89.55 46.24
C ALA A 15 30.75 -88.37 45.29
N VAL A 16 29.51 -88.13 44.85
CA VAL A 16 29.13 -87.01 43.95
C VAL A 16 29.04 -85.66 44.71
N LEU A 17 28.91 -85.68 46.04
CA LEU A 17 28.75 -84.46 46.86
C LEU A 17 30.06 -83.92 47.45
N GLN A 18 31.19 -84.63 47.34
CA GLN A 18 32.48 -84.11 47.80
C GLN A 18 33.15 -83.23 46.75
N LEU A 19 32.90 -81.92 46.85
CA LEU A 19 33.60 -80.91 46.06
C LEU A 19 35.11 -80.93 46.38
N THR A 20 35.96 -80.84 45.35
CA THR A 20 37.41 -80.77 45.53
C THR A 20 37.81 -79.55 46.39
N PRO A 21 38.81 -79.69 47.29
CA PRO A 21 39.15 -78.65 48.27
C PRO A 21 39.51 -77.28 47.67
N ASP A 22 40.03 -77.24 46.44
CA ASP A 22 40.33 -76.00 45.73
C ASP A 22 39.06 -75.18 45.37
N VAL A 23 37.93 -75.86 45.15
CA VAL A 23 36.65 -75.22 44.79
C VAL A 23 35.97 -74.62 46.03
N GLN A 24 36.05 -75.28 47.19
CA GLN A 24 35.53 -74.75 48.44
C GLN A 24 36.28 -73.48 48.88
N LEU A 25 37.61 -73.50 48.77
CA LEU A 25 38.47 -72.35 49.11
C LEU A 25 38.21 -71.13 48.20
N ALA A 26 37.87 -71.37 46.92
CA ALA A 26 37.50 -70.30 46.00
C ALA A 26 36.12 -69.69 46.33
N ILE A 27 35.16 -70.49 46.81
CA ILE A 27 33.82 -70.02 47.20
C ILE A 27 33.89 -69.16 48.46
N GLU A 28 34.65 -69.58 49.48
CA GLU A 28 34.86 -68.80 50.72
C GLU A 28 35.53 -67.43 50.48
N GLN A 29 36.41 -67.31 49.48
CA GLN A 29 37.06 -66.03 49.15
C GLN A 29 36.11 -65.02 48.48
N VAL A 30 35.10 -65.49 47.73
CA VAL A 30 34.19 -64.63 46.97
C VAL A 30 32.94 -64.28 47.79
N PHE A 31 32.50 -65.20 48.64
CA PHE A 31 31.41 -65.00 49.60
C PHE A 31 31.87 -65.43 50.99
N PRO A 32 32.46 -64.52 51.79
CA PRO A 32 32.77 -64.82 53.18
C PRO A 32 31.46 -64.82 53.98
N SER A 33 30.81 -65.97 54.09
CA SER A 33 29.64 -66.13 54.94
C SER A 33 30.09 -66.47 56.36
N GLN A 34 29.58 -65.72 57.34
CA GLN A 34 29.66 -66.08 58.76
C GLN A 34 28.44 -66.91 59.19
N ASP A 35 27.66 -67.39 58.21
CA ASP A 35 26.47 -68.18 58.44
C ASP A 35 26.87 -69.62 58.67
N PRO A 36 26.58 -70.20 59.85
CA PRO A 36 26.94 -71.58 60.18
C PRO A 36 26.36 -72.61 59.20
N LEU A 37 25.31 -72.25 58.44
CA LEU A 37 24.65 -73.09 57.43
C LEU A 37 25.51 -73.39 56.18
N ASP A 38 26.56 -72.59 55.93
CA ASP A 38 27.36 -72.68 54.70
C ASP A 38 28.65 -73.52 54.86
N GLY A 39 28.92 -74.06 56.07
CA GLY A 39 30.12 -74.86 56.34
C GLY A 39 30.04 -76.27 55.73
N ALA A 40 31.14 -76.77 55.15
CA ALA A 40 31.19 -78.11 54.55
C ALA A 40 30.92 -79.25 55.55
N ASP A 41 31.21 -79.02 56.85
CA ASP A 41 31.02 -79.97 57.95
C ASP A 41 29.69 -79.71 58.70
N PHE A 42 28.76 -78.96 58.11
CA PHE A 42 27.54 -78.51 58.76
C PHE A 42 26.66 -79.69 59.20
N ASN A 43 26.62 -79.92 60.52
CA ASN A 43 25.69 -80.86 61.11
C ASN A 43 24.35 -80.15 61.40
N ALA A 44 23.40 -80.30 60.47
CA ALA A 44 22.08 -79.71 60.57
C ALA A 44 21.38 -80.03 61.90
N VAL A 45 21.60 -81.22 62.46
CA VAL A 45 20.98 -81.65 63.71
C VAL A 45 21.55 -80.89 64.91
N GLU A 46 22.86 -80.66 64.96
CA GLU A 46 23.51 -79.94 66.05
C GLU A 46 23.23 -78.42 66.00
N TYR A 47 23.16 -77.86 64.79
CA TYR A 47 22.81 -76.45 64.60
C TYR A 47 21.35 -76.14 64.93
N ILE A 48 20.42 -77.02 64.54
CA ILE A 48 19.02 -76.90 64.94
C ILE A 48 18.90 -77.03 66.46
N ASN A 49 19.61 -77.97 67.08
CA ASN A 49 19.56 -78.13 68.54
C ASN A 49 20.19 -76.95 69.32
N THR A 50 21.13 -76.20 68.73
CA THR A 50 21.70 -75.00 69.37
C THR A 50 20.82 -73.76 69.20
N LEU A 51 20.13 -73.61 68.07
CA LEU A 51 19.13 -72.55 67.85
C LEU A 51 17.83 -72.82 68.63
N PHE A 52 17.49 -74.09 68.82
CA PHE A 52 16.29 -74.55 69.51
C PHE A 52 16.62 -75.53 70.66
N PRO A 53 17.22 -75.06 71.77
CA PRO A 53 17.61 -75.93 72.89
C PRO A 53 16.42 -76.59 73.62
N THR A 54 15.20 -76.06 73.44
CA THR A 54 13.94 -76.57 73.97
C THR A 54 12.77 -76.19 73.06
N GLU A 55 11.80 -77.10 72.88
CA GLU A 55 10.62 -77.00 71.98
C GLU A 55 9.69 -75.79 72.21
N GLN A 56 9.92 -74.96 73.24
CA GLN A 56 9.04 -73.81 73.57
C GLN A 56 9.37 -72.50 72.82
N ARG A 57 10.41 -72.45 71.98
CA ARG A 57 10.81 -71.22 71.26
C ARG A 57 10.22 -71.05 69.86
N ASP A 58 9.62 -72.08 69.28
CA ASP A 58 9.04 -72.00 67.93
C ASP A 58 7.93 -70.93 67.84
N ASP A 59 7.07 -70.84 68.85
CA ASP A 59 5.95 -69.90 68.84
C ASP A 59 6.41 -68.42 68.79
N TRP A 60 7.52 -68.06 69.45
CA TRP A 60 7.97 -66.66 69.52
C TRP A 60 8.56 -66.16 68.21
N CYS A 61 9.29 -67.01 67.48
CA CYS A 61 9.86 -66.64 66.18
C CYS A 61 8.78 -66.51 65.10
N VAL A 62 7.80 -67.42 65.10
CA VAL A 62 6.65 -67.38 64.18
C VAL A 62 5.82 -66.12 64.42
N LEU A 63 5.55 -65.78 65.68
CA LEU A 63 4.82 -64.56 66.04
C LEU A 63 5.54 -63.28 65.59
N ARG A 64 6.87 -63.20 65.71
CA ARG A 64 7.63 -61.99 65.34
C ARG A 64 7.72 -61.80 63.83
N LEU A 65 7.81 -62.90 63.08
CA LEU A 65 7.79 -62.86 61.62
C LEU A 65 6.40 -62.48 61.09
N ASP A 66 5.35 -63.04 61.68
CA ASP A 66 3.96 -62.70 61.36
C ASP A 66 3.63 -61.22 61.62
N ASP A 67 4.17 -60.64 62.69
CA ASP A 67 3.89 -59.23 63.02
C ASP A 67 4.63 -58.26 62.06
N ASN A 68 5.85 -58.60 61.66
CA ASN A 68 6.59 -57.85 60.64
C ASN A 68 5.94 -57.97 59.25
N ILE A 69 5.52 -59.18 58.86
CA ILE A 69 4.78 -59.41 57.61
C ILE A 69 3.46 -58.63 57.63
N ARG A 70 2.70 -58.66 58.73
CA ARG A 70 1.47 -57.86 58.87
C ARG A 70 1.71 -56.37 58.72
N THR A 71 2.79 -55.86 59.28
CA THR A 71 3.09 -54.43 59.27
C THR A 71 3.49 -53.97 57.86
N VAL A 72 4.33 -54.74 57.16
CA VAL A 72 4.74 -54.47 55.78
C VAL A 72 3.56 -54.63 54.80
N VAL A 73 2.75 -55.68 54.96
CA VAL A 73 1.56 -55.90 54.12
C VAL A 73 0.52 -54.79 54.33
N ARG A 74 0.29 -54.34 55.57
CA ARG A 74 -0.58 -53.17 55.84
C ARG A 74 -0.01 -51.87 55.28
N GLY A 75 1.30 -51.64 55.41
CA GLY A 75 1.99 -50.50 54.82
C GLY A 75 1.88 -50.46 53.29
N GLN A 76 2.10 -51.59 52.62
CA GLN A 76 1.91 -51.70 51.17
C GLN A 76 0.45 -51.59 50.73
N THR A 77 -0.50 -52.10 51.51
CA THR A 77 -1.93 -52.02 51.18
C THR A 77 -2.41 -50.57 51.23
N ASN A 78 -1.99 -49.80 52.24
CA ASN A 78 -2.34 -48.39 52.37
C ASN A 78 -1.67 -47.53 51.28
N VAL A 79 -0.36 -47.71 51.04
CA VAL A 79 0.36 -46.98 49.98
C VAL A 79 -0.17 -47.33 48.59
N GLY A 80 -0.59 -48.58 48.36
CA GLY A 80 -1.21 -49.02 47.12
C GLY A 80 -2.63 -48.47 46.93
N GLN A 81 -3.41 -48.30 48.01
CA GLN A 81 -4.70 -47.63 47.97
C GLN A 81 -4.54 -46.12 47.71
N ASP A 82 -3.67 -45.44 48.43
CA ASP A 82 -3.40 -44.00 48.24
C ASP A 82 -2.85 -43.72 46.84
N GLY A 83 -1.96 -44.59 46.33
CA GLY A 83 -1.44 -44.51 44.96
C GLY A 83 -2.52 -44.70 43.91
N ARG A 84 -3.47 -45.63 44.11
CA ARG A 84 -4.64 -45.79 43.23
C ARG A 84 -5.56 -44.58 43.29
N GLN A 85 -5.78 -44.02 44.47
CA GLN A 85 -6.64 -42.85 44.65
C GLN A 85 -6.03 -41.62 43.98
N ALA A 86 -4.73 -41.38 44.16
CA ALA A 86 -4.00 -40.31 43.48
C ALA A 86 -3.98 -40.47 41.96
N LEU A 87 -3.86 -41.71 41.46
CA LEU A 87 -3.95 -42.00 40.02
C LEU A 87 -5.35 -41.72 39.47
N GLU A 88 -6.40 -42.09 40.21
CA GLU A 88 -7.79 -41.85 39.82
C GLU A 88 -8.14 -40.36 39.83
N GLU A 89 -7.64 -39.61 40.81
CA GLU A 89 -7.75 -38.15 40.88
C GLU A 89 -6.99 -37.48 39.73
N ALA A 90 -5.77 -37.91 39.42
CA ALA A 90 -5.01 -37.42 38.28
C ALA A 90 -5.73 -37.72 36.96
N GLN A 91 -6.31 -38.92 36.81
CA GLN A 91 -7.08 -39.30 35.62
C GLN A 91 -8.34 -38.43 35.46
N LYS A 92 -9.06 -38.15 36.56
CA LYS A 92 -10.20 -37.21 36.55
C LYS A 92 -9.76 -35.79 36.19
N ALA A 93 -8.64 -35.31 36.75
CA ALA A 93 -8.11 -33.99 36.44
C ALA A 93 -7.70 -33.86 34.96
N ILE A 94 -7.07 -34.91 34.40
CA ILE A 94 -6.71 -34.98 32.98
C ILE A 94 -7.96 -34.97 32.10
N GLN A 95 -8.99 -35.75 32.43
CA GLN A 95 -10.26 -35.73 31.69
C GLN A 95 -10.93 -34.34 31.72
N GLN A 96 -10.92 -33.68 32.88
CA GLN A 96 -11.42 -32.30 32.99
C GLN A 96 -10.58 -31.33 32.16
N LEU A 97 -9.25 -31.49 32.11
CA LEU A 97 -8.35 -30.67 31.31
C LEU A 97 -8.65 -30.84 29.81
N PHE A 98 -8.83 -32.08 29.33
CA PHE A 98 -9.23 -32.34 27.95
C PHE A 98 -10.59 -31.73 27.62
N GLY A 99 -11.54 -31.78 28.55
CA GLY A 99 -12.82 -31.07 28.41
C GLY A 99 -12.62 -29.56 28.25
N LYS A 100 -11.83 -28.94 29.13
CA LYS A 100 -11.52 -27.50 29.05
C LYS A 100 -10.77 -27.13 27.77
N ILE A 101 -9.82 -27.94 27.31
CA ILE A 101 -9.09 -27.70 26.07
C ILE A 101 -10.05 -27.78 24.87
N LYS A 102 -10.96 -28.75 24.87
CA LYS A 102 -11.99 -28.87 23.83
C LYS A 102 -12.91 -27.65 23.82
N ASP A 103 -13.38 -27.21 24.99
CA ASP A 103 -14.22 -26.01 25.10
C ASP A 103 -13.50 -24.74 24.62
N ILE A 104 -12.21 -24.60 24.96
CA ILE A 104 -11.38 -23.48 24.49
C ILE A 104 -11.23 -23.54 22.97
N LYS A 105 -10.97 -24.72 22.41
CA LYS A 105 -10.86 -24.91 20.95
C LYS A 105 -12.17 -24.53 20.24
N ASP A 106 -13.30 -25.03 20.72
CA ASP A 106 -14.61 -24.76 20.14
C ASP A 106 -14.98 -23.27 20.24
N LYS A 107 -14.61 -22.61 21.35
CA LYS A 107 -14.78 -21.14 21.51
C LYS A 107 -13.84 -20.36 20.60
N ALA A 108 -12.59 -20.80 20.44
CA ALA A 108 -11.62 -20.15 19.56
C ALA A 108 -12.06 -20.24 18.10
N GLU A 109 -12.56 -21.39 17.66
CA GLU A 109 -13.09 -21.59 16.30
C GLU A 109 -14.33 -20.73 16.04
N LYS A 110 -15.27 -20.67 16.99
CA LYS A 110 -16.42 -19.74 16.92
C LYS A 110 -15.98 -18.28 16.89
N SER A 111 -14.97 -17.91 17.69
CA SER A 111 -14.44 -16.55 17.70
C SER A 111 -13.73 -16.20 16.39
N GLU A 112 -12.99 -17.14 15.79
CA GLU A 112 -12.34 -16.95 14.48
C GLU A 112 -13.39 -16.75 13.39
N GLN A 113 -14.45 -17.58 13.37
CA GLN A 113 -15.54 -17.46 12.42
C GLN A 113 -16.27 -16.11 12.57
N MET A 114 -16.53 -15.68 13.80
CA MET A 114 -17.11 -14.36 14.08
C MET A 114 -16.24 -13.22 13.54
N VAL A 115 -14.91 -13.29 13.76
CA VAL A 115 -13.98 -12.27 13.22
C VAL A 115 -13.94 -12.28 11.69
N LYS A 116 -14.00 -13.46 11.05
CA LYS A 116 -14.10 -13.57 9.59
C LYS A 116 -15.37 -12.90 9.05
N GLU A 117 -16.49 -13.06 9.71
CA GLU A 117 -17.74 -12.41 9.34
C GLU A 117 -17.66 -10.89 9.52
N ILE A 118 -17.16 -10.42 10.67
CA ILE A 118 -16.96 -8.99 10.93
C ILE A 118 -16.06 -8.36 9.87
N THR A 119 -14.94 -9.00 9.53
CA THR A 119 -14.00 -8.45 8.53
C THR A 119 -14.59 -8.45 7.11
N ARG A 120 -15.44 -9.44 6.77
CA ARG A 120 -16.19 -9.44 5.51
C ARG A 120 -17.16 -8.27 5.46
N ASP A 121 -17.91 -8.04 6.53
CA ASP A 121 -18.93 -6.99 6.58
C ASP A 121 -18.27 -5.60 6.56
N ILE A 122 -17.12 -5.42 7.22
CA ILE A 122 -16.28 -4.20 7.12
C ILE A 122 -15.85 -3.95 5.67
N LYS A 123 -15.41 -4.98 4.94
CA LYS A 123 -15.05 -4.84 3.53
C LYS A 123 -16.24 -4.42 2.68
N GLN A 124 -17.41 -5.02 2.89
CA GLN A 124 -18.63 -4.63 2.17
C GLN A 124 -19.01 -3.17 2.46
N LEU A 125 -18.90 -2.73 3.72
CA LEU A 125 -19.13 -1.35 4.11
C LEU A 125 -18.13 -0.39 3.45
N ASP A 126 -16.86 -0.76 3.35
CA ASP A 126 -15.85 0.05 2.68
C ASP A 126 -16.14 0.19 1.19
N HIS A 127 -16.52 -0.89 0.51
CA HIS A 127 -16.99 -0.84 -0.87
C HIS A 127 -18.19 0.09 -1.02
N ALA A 128 -19.22 -0.06 -0.17
CA ALA A 128 -20.39 0.80 -0.18
C ALA A 128 -20.02 2.29 0.02
N LYS A 129 -19.17 2.59 1.01
CA LYS A 129 -18.67 3.94 1.27
C LYS A 129 -17.94 4.50 0.06
N ARG A 130 -17.01 3.74 -0.53
CA ARG A 130 -16.25 4.15 -1.70
C ARG A 130 -17.16 4.41 -2.90
N HIS A 131 -18.13 3.55 -3.15
CA HIS A 131 -19.10 3.72 -4.22
C HIS A 131 -19.96 4.97 -3.99
N LEU A 132 -20.46 5.18 -2.77
CA LEU A 132 -21.24 6.38 -2.42
C LEU A 132 -20.42 7.65 -2.58
N THR A 133 -19.19 7.70 -2.07
CA THR A 133 -18.30 8.86 -2.25
C THR A 133 -18.06 9.13 -3.74
N THR A 134 -17.77 8.09 -4.53
CA THR A 134 -17.58 8.22 -5.97
C THR A 134 -18.83 8.80 -6.64
N SER A 135 -20.01 8.25 -6.33
CA SER A 135 -21.30 8.73 -6.86
C SER A 135 -21.57 10.19 -6.49
N ILE A 136 -21.37 10.57 -5.22
CA ILE A 136 -21.55 11.97 -4.76
C ILE A 136 -20.60 12.91 -5.49
N THR A 137 -19.32 12.55 -5.61
CA THR A 137 -18.34 13.37 -6.34
C THR A 137 -18.71 13.50 -7.81
N THR A 138 -19.10 12.40 -8.48
CA THR A 138 -19.53 12.46 -9.88
C THR A 138 -20.78 13.31 -10.07
N LEU A 139 -21.75 13.25 -9.15
CA LEU A 139 -22.96 14.06 -9.22
C LEU A 139 -22.66 15.54 -9.01
N ASN A 140 -21.80 15.87 -8.04
CA ASN A 140 -21.34 17.24 -7.81
C ASN A 140 -20.60 17.79 -9.04
N HIS A 141 -19.73 16.99 -9.65
CA HIS A 141 -19.05 17.35 -10.88
C HIS A 141 -20.03 17.56 -12.05
N LEU A 142 -21.07 16.73 -12.16
CA LEU A 142 -22.09 16.89 -13.18
C LEU A 142 -22.90 18.18 -12.98
N HIS A 143 -23.27 18.47 -11.74
CA HIS A 143 -23.93 19.72 -11.37
C HIS A 143 -23.05 20.94 -11.70
N MET A 144 -21.76 20.90 -11.34
CA MET A 144 -20.80 21.95 -11.71
C MET A 144 -20.65 22.09 -13.23
N LEU A 145 -20.63 20.99 -13.98
CA LEU A 145 -20.54 21.03 -15.43
C LEU A 145 -21.79 21.66 -16.05
N ALA A 146 -22.99 21.21 -15.66
CA ALA A 146 -24.25 21.73 -16.19
C ALA A 146 -24.42 23.23 -15.86
N GLY A 147 -24.31 23.61 -14.58
CA GLY A 147 -24.41 25.01 -14.17
C GLY A 147 -23.26 25.89 -14.66
N GLY A 148 -22.06 25.31 -14.81
CA GLY A 148 -20.89 25.97 -15.37
C GLY A 148 -21.04 26.30 -16.85
N VAL A 149 -21.64 25.41 -17.66
CA VAL A 149 -21.94 25.67 -19.07
C VAL A 149 -22.96 26.80 -19.21
N ASP A 150 -24.05 26.77 -18.45
CA ASP A 150 -25.08 27.81 -18.50
C ASP A 150 -24.51 29.18 -18.07
N SER A 151 -23.67 29.19 -17.02
CA SER A 151 -22.97 30.39 -16.57
C SER A 151 -21.95 30.88 -17.61
N LEU A 152 -21.21 29.98 -18.25
CA LEU A 152 -20.23 30.31 -19.29
C LEU A 152 -20.90 30.99 -20.48
N GLU A 153 -22.03 30.45 -20.95
CA GLU A 153 -22.82 31.04 -22.04
C GLU A 153 -23.35 32.45 -21.65
N ALA A 154 -23.83 32.62 -20.42
CA ALA A 154 -24.30 33.92 -19.93
C ALA A 154 -23.18 34.97 -19.83
N MET A 155 -22.01 34.59 -19.31
CA MET A 155 -20.85 35.48 -19.13
C MET A 155 -20.20 35.84 -20.47
N THR A 156 -20.21 34.91 -21.44
CA THR A 156 -19.76 35.14 -22.83
C THR A 156 -20.58 36.27 -23.47
N ARG A 157 -21.91 36.23 -23.33
CA ARG A 157 -22.80 37.30 -23.84
C ARG A 157 -22.54 38.66 -23.20
N ARG A 158 -22.12 38.70 -21.93
CA ARG A 158 -21.82 39.93 -21.18
C ARG A 158 -20.39 40.43 -21.38
N ARG A 159 -19.54 39.69 -22.09
CA ARG A 159 -18.12 40.03 -22.36
C ARG A 159 -17.25 40.10 -21.10
N GLN A 160 -17.58 39.34 -20.06
CA GLN A 160 -16.83 39.32 -18.79
C GLN A 160 -15.64 38.35 -18.86
N TYR A 161 -14.65 38.64 -19.72
CA TYR A 161 -13.54 37.72 -20.02
C TYR A 161 -12.74 37.26 -18.80
N GLY A 162 -12.54 38.13 -17.79
CA GLY A 162 -11.76 37.79 -16.61
C GLY A 162 -12.39 36.66 -15.78
N GLU A 163 -13.71 36.69 -15.60
CA GLU A 163 -14.44 35.62 -14.90
C GLU A 163 -14.61 34.39 -15.78
N VAL A 164 -14.81 34.59 -17.09
CA VAL A 164 -14.88 33.51 -18.08
C VAL A 164 -13.62 32.66 -18.08
N ALA A 165 -12.43 33.27 -17.95
CA ALA A 165 -11.17 32.51 -17.90
C ALA A 165 -11.15 31.49 -16.76
N ASN A 166 -11.48 31.93 -15.54
CA ASN A 166 -11.51 31.05 -14.37
C ASN A 166 -12.58 29.96 -14.49
N LEU A 167 -13.78 30.34 -14.93
CA LEU A 167 -14.89 29.40 -15.10
C LEU A 167 -14.60 28.37 -16.20
N LEU A 168 -14.07 28.81 -17.35
CA LEU A 168 -13.72 27.94 -18.46
C LEU A 168 -12.65 26.92 -18.04
N GLN A 169 -11.62 27.34 -17.30
CA GLN A 169 -10.61 26.44 -16.78
C GLN A 169 -11.22 25.37 -15.86
N GLY A 170 -12.11 25.77 -14.94
CA GLY A 170 -12.81 24.84 -14.05
C GLY A 170 -13.69 23.85 -14.82
N VAL A 171 -14.46 24.34 -15.79
CA VAL A 171 -15.32 23.50 -16.66
C VAL A 171 -14.48 22.52 -17.48
N MET A 172 -13.35 22.94 -18.03
CA MET A 172 -12.43 22.06 -18.77
C MET A 172 -11.85 20.96 -17.88
N ASN A 173 -11.42 21.28 -16.66
CA ASN A 173 -10.91 20.30 -15.71
C ASN A 173 -11.99 19.27 -15.33
N VAL A 174 -13.22 19.72 -15.10
CA VAL A 174 -14.35 18.82 -14.81
C VAL A 174 -14.70 17.96 -16.03
N LEU A 175 -14.69 18.52 -17.23
CA LEU A 175 -14.95 17.81 -18.47
C LEU A 175 -13.92 16.69 -18.69
N GLU A 176 -12.65 16.88 -18.32
CA GLU A 176 -11.60 15.85 -18.37
C GLU A 176 -12.01 14.58 -17.63
N HIS A 177 -12.53 14.73 -16.41
CA HIS A 177 -13.03 13.61 -15.60
C HIS A 177 -14.22 12.88 -16.25
N PHE A 178 -14.99 13.56 -17.10
CA PHE A 178 -16.15 13.00 -17.79
C PHE A 178 -15.86 12.35 -19.14
N HIS A 179 -14.60 12.34 -19.62
CA HIS A 179 -14.26 11.74 -20.92
C HIS A 179 -14.66 10.26 -21.01
N LYS A 180 -14.57 9.52 -19.89
CA LYS A 180 -14.97 8.10 -19.80
C LYS A 180 -16.49 7.89 -19.94
N TYR A 181 -17.28 8.93 -19.71
CA TYR A 181 -18.75 8.90 -19.74
C TYR A 181 -19.34 9.52 -21.01
N MET A 182 -18.51 9.78 -22.03
CA MET A 182 -18.94 10.38 -23.32
C MET A 182 -19.90 9.50 -24.14
N GLY A 183 -20.14 8.26 -23.73
CA GLY A 183 -21.21 7.41 -24.27
C GLY A 183 -22.61 7.87 -23.85
N ILE A 184 -22.73 8.66 -22.79
CA ILE A 184 -24.01 9.19 -22.30
C ILE A 184 -24.37 10.44 -23.13
N PRO A 185 -25.52 10.45 -23.84
CA PRO A 185 -25.85 11.51 -24.79
C PRO A 185 -25.95 12.89 -24.12
N GLN A 186 -26.44 12.98 -22.88
CA GLN A 186 -26.54 14.24 -22.15
C GLN A 186 -25.17 14.85 -21.83
N ILE A 187 -24.19 14.01 -21.47
CA ILE A 187 -22.81 14.47 -21.19
C ILE A 187 -22.13 14.89 -22.48
N ARG A 188 -22.35 14.15 -23.57
CA ARG A 188 -21.88 14.54 -24.91
C ARG A 188 -22.45 15.90 -25.32
N GLN A 189 -23.75 16.13 -25.14
CA GLN A 189 -24.39 17.41 -25.44
C GLN A 189 -23.78 18.56 -24.63
N LEU A 190 -23.52 18.36 -23.32
CA LEU A 190 -22.82 19.36 -22.51
C LEU A 190 -21.42 19.64 -23.04
N SER A 191 -20.65 18.61 -23.42
CA SER A 191 -19.33 18.77 -24.04
C SER A 191 -19.39 19.56 -25.35
N GLU A 192 -20.38 19.29 -26.19
CA GLU A 192 -20.60 20.02 -27.45
C GLU A 192 -20.95 21.50 -27.20
N ARG A 193 -21.79 21.79 -26.19
CA ARG A 193 -22.06 23.17 -25.76
C ARG A 193 -20.81 23.90 -25.27
N VAL A 194 -19.94 23.25 -24.48
CA VAL A 194 -18.65 23.83 -24.08
C VAL A 194 -17.81 24.18 -25.30
N LYS A 195 -17.70 23.26 -26.27
CA LYS A 195 -16.93 23.50 -27.51
C LYS A 195 -17.52 24.64 -28.36
N ALA A 196 -18.84 24.73 -28.43
CA ALA A 196 -19.52 25.83 -29.10
C ALA A 196 -19.19 27.17 -28.42
N ALA A 197 -19.30 27.23 -27.08
CA ALA A 197 -18.94 28.41 -26.31
C ALA A 197 -17.45 28.81 -26.47
N GLN A 198 -16.53 27.83 -26.51
CA GLN A 198 -15.11 28.08 -26.79
C GLN A 198 -14.89 28.71 -28.17
N THR A 199 -15.61 28.21 -29.18
CA THR A 199 -15.52 28.71 -30.55
C THR A 199 -16.08 30.13 -30.66
N GLU A 200 -17.23 30.38 -30.04
CA GLU A 200 -17.87 31.69 -29.94
C GLU A 200 -16.95 32.69 -29.23
N LEU A 201 -16.40 32.33 -28.07
CA LEU A 201 -15.43 33.15 -27.34
C LEU A 201 -14.20 33.47 -28.19
N GLY A 202 -13.64 32.49 -28.89
CA GLY A 202 -12.50 32.70 -29.78
C GLY A 202 -12.80 33.72 -30.89
N GLN A 203 -13.96 33.58 -31.56
CA GLN A 203 -14.39 34.51 -32.60
C GLN A 203 -14.66 35.91 -32.04
N GLN A 204 -15.31 35.99 -30.89
CA GLN A 204 -15.64 37.23 -30.22
C GLN A 204 -14.38 37.98 -29.77
N ILE A 205 -13.40 37.29 -29.19
CA ILE A 205 -12.11 37.89 -28.83
C ILE A 205 -11.41 38.40 -30.08
N LEU A 206 -11.36 37.63 -31.17
CA LEU A 206 -10.74 38.07 -32.42
C LEU A 206 -11.41 39.33 -32.99
N ALA A 207 -12.75 39.39 -32.97
CA ALA A 207 -13.50 40.56 -33.41
C ALA A 207 -13.23 41.79 -32.52
N ASP A 208 -13.13 41.61 -31.21
CA ASP A 208 -12.83 42.69 -30.27
C ASP A 208 -11.42 43.26 -30.48
N PHE A 209 -10.45 42.39 -30.79
CA PHE A 209 -9.11 42.81 -31.17
C PHE A 209 -9.09 43.53 -32.53
N GLU A 210 -9.90 43.11 -33.50
CA GLU A 210 -10.04 43.82 -34.78
C GLU A 210 -10.66 45.21 -34.62
N GLU A 211 -11.66 45.36 -33.75
CA GLU A 211 -12.27 46.65 -33.47
C GLU A 211 -11.32 47.59 -32.71
N ALA A 212 -10.55 47.05 -31.77
CA ALA A 212 -9.56 47.83 -31.04
C ALA A 212 -8.36 48.25 -31.90
N PHE A 213 -7.98 47.43 -32.88
CA PHE A 213 -6.81 47.61 -33.75
C PHE A 213 -7.17 47.49 -35.25
N PRO A 214 -7.93 48.45 -35.81
CA PRO A 214 -8.42 48.36 -37.18
C PRO A 214 -7.30 48.53 -38.21
N SER A 215 -7.26 47.65 -39.22
CA SER A 215 -6.18 47.61 -40.23
C SER A 215 -6.08 48.82 -41.17
N GLN A 216 -7.10 49.69 -41.19
CA GLN A 216 -7.13 50.90 -41.99
C GLN A 216 -7.73 52.02 -41.15
N GLY A 217 -7.22 53.25 -41.33
CA GLY A 217 -7.54 54.45 -40.54
C GLY A 217 -8.98 54.97 -40.62
N THR A 218 -9.96 54.08 -40.81
CA THR A 218 -11.40 54.38 -40.84
C THR A 218 -11.97 54.66 -39.44
N LYS A 219 -11.29 54.22 -38.36
CA LYS A 219 -11.61 54.54 -36.96
C LYS A 219 -10.35 54.80 -36.15
N ARG A 220 -10.44 55.67 -35.13
CA ARG A 220 -9.35 55.83 -34.14
C ARG A 220 -9.21 54.52 -33.35
N PRO A 221 -7.99 53.99 -33.16
CA PRO A 221 -7.78 52.79 -32.34
C PRO A 221 -8.36 53.01 -30.94
N GLY A 222 -9.12 52.04 -30.43
CA GLY A 222 -9.71 52.09 -29.08
C GLY A 222 -8.66 52.08 -27.97
N GLY A 223 -7.43 51.69 -28.29
CA GLY A 223 -6.31 51.65 -27.35
C GLY A 223 -6.35 50.42 -26.43
N PRO A 224 -5.38 50.32 -25.51
CA PRO A 224 -5.33 49.23 -24.53
C PRO A 224 -6.55 49.29 -23.60
N SER A 225 -7.20 48.15 -23.40
CA SER A 225 -8.37 48.03 -22.52
C SER A 225 -8.17 46.89 -21.52
N ASN A 226 -8.68 47.06 -20.30
CA ASN A 226 -8.75 45.99 -19.31
C ASN A 226 -9.53 44.77 -19.84
N VAL A 227 -10.53 45.01 -20.68
CA VAL A 227 -11.32 43.95 -21.33
C VAL A 227 -10.45 43.11 -22.27
N LEU A 228 -9.55 43.75 -23.04
CA LEU A 228 -8.62 43.04 -23.95
C LEU A 228 -7.53 42.31 -23.19
N ARG A 229 -7.05 42.88 -22.08
CA ARG A 229 -6.11 42.20 -21.17
C ARG A 229 -6.75 40.92 -20.63
N ASP A 230 -7.98 41.01 -20.16
CA ASP A 230 -8.69 39.86 -19.63
C ASP A 230 -9.05 38.85 -20.74
N ALA A 231 -9.30 39.32 -21.97
CA ALA A 231 -9.44 38.46 -23.16
C ALA A 231 -8.16 37.67 -23.49
N CYS A 232 -6.97 38.24 -23.26
CA CYS A 232 -5.70 37.51 -23.40
C CYS A 232 -5.61 36.33 -22.43
N LEU A 233 -6.19 36.44 -21.22
CA LEU A 233 -6.22 35.33 -20.26
C LEU A 233 -7.09 34.18 -20.79
N VAL A 234 -8.25 34.50 -21.36
CA VAL A 234 -9.11 33.49 -22.01
C VAL A 234 -8.41 32.87 -23.22
N ALA A 235 -7.72 33.67 -24.03
CA ALA A 235 -6.99 33.19 -25.22
C ALA A 235 -5.84 32.23 -24.89
N ASN A 236 -5.28 32.28 -23.68
CA ASN A 236 -4.29 31.30 -23.21
C ASN A 236 -4.91 29.93 -22.88
N ILE A 237 -6.19 29.90 -22.52
CA ILE A 237 -6.93 28.67 -22.16
C ILE A 237 -7.55 28.02 -23.41
N LEU A 238 -7.93 28.85 -24.39
CA LEU A 238 -8.45 28.41 -25.68
C LEU A 238 -7.37 27.77 -26.57
N ASP A 239 -7.78 27.39 -27.80
CA ASP A 239 -6.87 26.87 -28.81
C ASP A 239 -5.70 27.86 -29.09
N PRO A 240 -4.44 27.39 -29.07
CA PRO A 240 -3.27 28.21 -29.38
C PRO A 240 -3.35 28.98 -30.70
N ARG A 241 -4.17 28.53 -31.66
CA ARG A 241 -4.46 29.24 -32.91
C ARG A 241 -5.02 30.65 -32.68
N ILE A 242 -5.90 30.82 -31.70
CA ILE A 242 -6.50 32.13 -31.39
C ILE A 242 -5.41 33.10 -30.92
N LYS A 243 -4.55 32.66 -29.99
CA LYS A 243 -3.38 33.42 -29.55
C LYS A 243 -2.47 33.79 -30.73
N GLN A 244 -2.16 32.85 -31.62
CA GLN A 244 -1.31 33.10 -32.79
C GLN A 244 -1.92 34.15 -33.73
N GLU A 245 -3.23 34.09 -33.99
CA GLU A 245 -3.93 35.05 -34.83
C GLU A 245 -3.95 36.46 -34.22
N ILE A 246 -4.19 36.58 -32.90
CA ILE A 246 -4.10 37.87 -32.18
C ILE A 246 -2.70 38.47 -32.33
N ILE A 247 -1.66 37.67 -32.05
CA ILE A 247 -0.27 38.10 -32.14
C ILE A 247 0.06 38.57 -33.57
N LYS A 248 -0.28 37.76 -34.57
CA LYS A 248 -0.01 38.04 -35.98
C LYS A 248 -0.69 39.32 -36.46
N LYS A 249 -1.98 39.50 -36.12
CA LYS A 249 -2.73 40.71 -36.48
C LYS A 249 -2.16 41.95 -35.79
N PHE A 250 -1.86 41.85 -34.50
CA PHE A 250 -1.29 42.97 -33.75
C PHE A 250 0.07 43.40 -34.33
N ILE A 251 0.97 42.46 -34.61
CA ILE A 251 2.29 42.79 -35.17
C ILE A 251 2.14 43.41 -36.57
N LYS A 252 1.30 42.83 -37.43
CA LYS A 252 1.03 43.38 -38.77
C LYS A 252 0.50 44.80 -38.70
N GLN A 253 -0.38 45.08 -37.75
CA GLN A 253 -0.91 46.42 -37.51
C GLN A 253 0.17 47.38 -37.00
N HIS A 254 0.97 46.94 -36.04
CA HIS A 254 2.01 47.79 -35.46
C HIS A 254 3.11 48.14 -36.48
N LEU A 255 3.41 47.23 -37.40
CA LEU A 255 4.34 47.46 -38.51
C LEU A 255 3.69 48.08 -39.75
N SER A 256 2.38 48.37 -39.76
CA SER A 256 1.74 48.95 -40.96
C SER A 256 2.26 50.36 -41.24
N GLU A 257 2.55 51.16 -40.21
CA GLU A 257 3.16 52.48 -40.37
C GLU A 257 4.56 52.39 -40.99
N TYR A 258 5.37 51.41 -40.56
CA TYR A 258 6.66 51.12 -41.16
C TYR A 258 6.54 50.79 -42.65
N LEU A 259 5.59 49.93 -42.99
CA LEU A 259 5.33 49.52 -44.37
C LEU A 259 4.86 50.68 -45.25
N VAL A 260 4.35 51.78 -44.72
CA VAL A 260 3.98 52.98 -45.49
C VAL A 260 5.16 53.96 -45.56
N LEU A 261 5.84 54.21 -44.44
CA LEU A 261 6.95 55.17 -44.37
C LEU A 261 8.17 54.75 -45.19
N PHE A 262 8.40 53.45 -45.33
CA PHE A 262 9.57 52.90 -46.01
C PHE A 262 9.20 52.10 -47.28
N GLN A 263 8.10 52.47 -47.93
CA GLN A 263 7.76 51.97 -49.28
C GLN A 263 8.84 52.37 -50.29
N GLU A 264 9.03 51.54 -51.31
CA GLU A 264 10.03 51.72 -52.38
C GLU A 264 9.93 53.08 -53.09
N ASN A 265 8.74 53.68 -53.11
CA ASN A 265 8.46 54.99 -53.71
C ASN A 265 8.85 56.19 -52.81
N GLN A 266 9.33 55.95 -51.59
CA GLN A 266 9.75 57.00 -50.66
C GLN A 266 11.28 57.14 -50.64
N ASP A 267 11.79 58.37 -50.69
CA ASP A 267 13.23 58.67 -50.65
C ASP A 267 13.94 58.15 -49.37
N VAL A 268 13.18 57.83 -48.33
CA VAL A 268 13.66 57.30 -47.04
C VAL A 268 13.83 55.78 -47.03
N ALA A 269 13.42 55.07 -48.08
CA ALA A 269 13.42 53.62 -48.15
C ALA A 269 14.77 53.01 -48.61
N TRP A 270 15.69 53.82 -49.11
CA TRP A 270 16.98 53.33 -49.60
C TRP A 270 17.88 52.74 -48.50
N LEU A 271 18.75 51.80 -48.90
CA LEU A 271 19.66 51.03 -48.03
C LEU A 271 20.61 51.91 -47.20
N ASP A 272 20.84 53.15 -47.62
CA ASP A 272 21.71 54.12 -46.94
C ASP A 272 21.07 54.69 -45.65
N LYS A 273 19.80 54.39 -45.36
CA LYS A 273 19.07 54.88 -44.16
C LYS A 273 18.77 53.79 -43.12
N ILE A 274 19.61 52.75 -43.01
CA ILE A 274 19.49 51.72 -41.96
C ILE A 274 19.41 52.34 -40.55
N ASP A 275 20.18 53.39 -40.27
CA ASP A 275 20.13 54.11 -38.98
C ASP A 275 18.74 54.69 -38.67
N ARG A 276 18.02 55.16 -39.69
CA ARG A 276 16.65 55.67 -39.54
C ARG A 276 15.66 54.55 -39.28
N ARG A 277 15.80 53.41 -39.95
CA ARG A 277 14.98 52.20 -39.70
C ARG A 277 15.20 51.69 -38.27
N TYR A 278 16.46 51.63 -37.82
CA TYR A 278 16.81 51.22 -36.48
C TYR A 278 16.33 52.20 -35.39
N ALA A 279 16.46 53.51 -35.64
CA ALA A 279 15.91 54.53 -34.74
C ALA A 279 14.38 54.50 -34.67
N TRP A 280 13.70 54.16 -35.77
CA TRP A 280 12.25 54.00 -35.82
C TRP A 280 11.80 52.82 -34.95
N ILE A 281 12.36 51.62 -35.15
CA ILE A 281 11.94 50.44 -34.36
C ILE A 281 12.24 50.61 -32.87
N LYS A 282 13.38 51.25 -32.50
CA LYS A 282 13.67 51.58 -31.10
C LYS A 282 12.58 52.43 -30.47
N ARG A 283 12.12 53.48 -31.14
CA ARG A 283 11.04 54.34 -30.64
C ARG A 283 9.74 53.57 -30.52
N GLN A 284 9.42 52.72 -31.50
CA GLN A 284 8.20 51.92 -31.49
C GLN A 284 8.17 50.87 -30.38
N LEU A 285 9.31 50.21 -30.08
CA LEU A 285 9.39 49.27 -28.97
C LEU A 285 9.22 49.96 -27.60
N VAL A 286 9.74 51.19 -27.44
CA VAL A 286 9.51 51.99 -26.23
C VAL A 286 8.03 52.39 -26.12
N ASP A 287 7.45 52.89 -27.21
CA ASP A 287 6.02 53.25 -27.27
C ASP A 287 5.11 52.05 -26.98
N TYR A 288 5.49 50.87 -27.49
CA TYR A 288 4.82 49.61 -27.20
C TYR A 288 4.86 49.26 -25.71
N GLU A 289 6.02 49.32 -25.07
CA GLU A 289 6.17 48.94 -23.66
C GLU A 289 5.34 49.89 -22.76
N GLU A 290 5.33 51.19 -23.07
CA GLU A 290 4.55 52.20 -22.33
C GLU A 290 3.04 51.99 -22.49
N LYS A 291 2.56 51.71 -23.71
CA LYS A 291 1.12 51.63 -24.00
C LYS A 291 0.52 50.24 -23.79
N TYR A 292 1.23 49.19 -24.18
CA TYR A 292 0.69 47.82 -24.28
C TYR A 292 1.39 46.81 -23.37
N GLY A 293 2.50 47.17 -22.70
CA GLY A 293 3.27 46.26 -21.86
C GLY A 293 2.48 45.58 -20.73
N ARG A 294 1.37 46.19 -20.28
CA ARG A 294 0.46 45.62 -19.26
C ARG A 294 -0.76 44.88 -19.82
N MET A 295 -0.99 44.96 -21.14
CA MET A 295 -2.16 44.37 -21.79
C MET A 295 -1.89 42.91 -22.20
N PHE A 296 -0.70 42.64 -22.74
CA PHE A 296 -0.32 41.29 -23.15
C PHE A 296 0.42 40.56 -22.03
N PRO A 297 0.17 39.25 -21.85
CA PRO A 297 0.96 38.42 -20.95
C PRO A 297 2.44 38.41 -21.37
N ARG A 298 3.36 38.47 -20.39
CA ARG A 298 4.82 38.48 -20.66
C ARG A 298 5.30 37.26 -21.45
N GLU A 299 4.65 36.11 -21.23
CA GLU A 299 4.92 34.84 -21.93
C GLU A 299 4.61 34.88 -23.43
N TRP A 300 3.98 35.95 -23.94
CA TRP A 300 3.73 36.09 -25.37
C TRP A 300 4.96 36.63 -26.11
N TYR A 301 5.92 37.21 -25.38
CA TYR A 301 7.17 37.76 -25.94
C TYR A 301 6.92 38.69 -27.12
N MET A 302 5.97 39.61 -26.95
CA MET A 302 5.47 40.47 -28.01
C MET A 302 6.57 41.39 -28.57
N THR A 303 7.40 41.96 -27.70
CA THR A 303 8.51 42.85 -28.07
C THR A 303 9.51 42.14 -28.98
N GLU A 304 9.88 40.91 -28.62
CA GLU A 304 10.78 40.06 -29.39
C GLU A 304 10.17 39.67 -30.74
N ARG A 305 8.87 39.30 -30.76
CA ARG A 305 8.17 38.95 -32.00
C ARG A 305 8.04 40.14 -32.95
N VAL A 306 7.75 41.34 -32.43
CA VAL A 306 7.74 42.57 -33.23
C VAL A 306 9.11 42.82 -33.86
N ALA A 307 10.19 42.66 -33.08
CA ALA A 307 11.55 42.83 -33.59
C ALA A 307 11.91 41.80 -34.67
N VAL A 308 11.54 40.54 -34.48
CA VAL A 308 11.78 39.47 -35.47
C VAL A 308 11.02 39.75 -36.78
N GLU A 309 9.74 40.09 -36.70
CA GLU A 309 8.93 40.42 -37.88
C GLU A 309 9.44 41.68 -38.60
N PHE A 310 9.87 42.70 -37.85
CA PHE A 310 10.54 43.87 -38.42
C PHE A 310 11.78 43.49 -39.23
N CYS A 311 12.63 42.59 -38.71
CA CYS A 311 13.79 42.08 -39.43
C CYS A 311 13.39 41.32 -40.72
N HIS A 312 12.34 40.49 -40.66
CA HIS A 312 11.84 39.77 -41.84
C HIS A 312 11.29 40.69 -42.92
N VAL A 313 10.49 41.69 -42.53
CA VAL A 313 9.96 42.71 -43.45
C VAL A 313 11.11 43.49 -44.07
N THR A 314 12.07 43.93 -43.26
CA THR A 314 13.22 44.71 -43.74
C THR A 314 14.08 43.92 -44.72
N ARG A 315 14.38 42.64 -44.42
CA ARG A 315 15.11 41.77 -45.34
C ARG A 315 14.39 41.62 -46.68
N THR A 316 13.07 41.39 -46.64
CA THR A 316 12.27 41.22 -47.85
C THR A 316 12.30 42.47 -48.72
N CYS A 317 12.16 43.66 -48.13
CA CYS A 317 12.30 44.93 -48.86
C CYS A 317 13.69 45.12 -49.48
N GLN A 318 14.75 44.59 -48.85
CA GLN A 318 16.11 44.69 -49.38
C GLN A 318 16.32 43.75 -50.58
N ASP A 319 15.81 42.52 -50.52
CA ASP A 319 15.98 41.53 -51.60
C ASP A 319 15.35 41.99 -52.93
N TYR A 320 14.19 42.68 -52.88
CA TYR A 320 13.56 43.27 -54.08
C TYR A 320 14.31 44.49 -54.63
N ALA A 321 14.92 45.30 -53.76
CA ALA A 321 15.73 46.45 -54.17
C ALA A 321 17.04 46.06 -54.85
N TYR A 322 17.59 44.86 -54.59
CA TYR A 322 18.76 44.33 -55.30
C TYR A 322 18.44 43.66 -56.64
N GLN A 323 17.17 43.35 -56.91
CA GLN A 323 16.72 42.68 -58.15
C GLN A 323 16.18 43.64 -59.21
N SER A 324 16.00 44.93 -58.88
CA SER A 324 15.51 45.99 -59.77
C SER A 324 16.63 46.93 -60.20
#